data_AF-A0A525BVD3-F1
#
_entry.id   AF-A0A525BVD3-F1
#
_cell.length_a   1.000
_cell.length_b   1.000
_cell.length_c   1.000
_cell.angle_alpha   90.00
_cell.angle_beta   90.00
_cell.angle_gamma   90.00
#
_symmetry.space_group_name_H-M   'P 1'
#
loop_
_entity.id
_entity.type
_entity.pdbx_description
1 polymer ?
#
loop_
_entity_poly.entity_id
_entity_poly.type
_entity_poly.pdbx_seq_one_letter_code
_entity_poly.pdbx_strand_id
1 'polypeptide(L)'
;IAKLRNNPVMVGQTATFDDYFADTVVEAGLKGQEAELAWHTERQIMKDLRDLRDSISGVNIDEELAQMIKFQHGYNAAARYMSTVNDMLDVLINRLGV
;
A
#
# COMPACT_ATOMS: atom_id res chain seq x y z
N ILE A 1 -42.67 -31.04 26.06
CA ILE A 1 -41.49 -30.47 25.37
C ILE A 1 -41.73 -30.37 23.86
N ALA A 2 -42.04 -31.45 23.13
CA ALA A 2 -42.38 -31.39 21.70
C ALA A 2 -43.56 -30.46 21.34
N LYS A 3 -44.56 -30.33 22.23
CA LYS A 3 -45.70 -29.41 22.04
C LYS A 3 -45.33 -27.92 22.13
N LEU A 4 -44.21 -27.55 22.74
CA LEU A 4 -43.77 -26.15 22.80
C LEU A 4 -43.09 -25.70 21.50
N ARG A 5 -42.57 -26.66 20.74
CA ARG A 5 -41.84 -26.41 19.49
C ARG A 5 -42.77 -25.95 18.36
N ASN A 6 -43.93 -26.60 18.23
CA ASN A 6 -44.88 -26.39 17.13
C ASN A 6 -46.12 -25.57 17.50
N ASN A 7 -46.27 -25.15 18.76
CA ASN A 7 -47.40 -24.33 19.20
C ASN A 7 -46.96 -22.86 19.26
N PRO A 8 -47.75 -21.91 18.78
CA PRO A 8 -47.41 -20.50 18.89
C PRO A 8 -47.44 -20.07 20.34
N VAL A 9 -46.26 -19.78 20.89
CA VAL A 9 -46.08 -19.41 22.30
C VAL A 9 -45.33 -18.08 22.45
N MET A 10 -44.92 -17.48 21.33
CA MET A 10 -44.30 -16.15 21.31
C MET A 10 -45.33 -15.03 21.45
N VAL A 11 -44.88 -13.85 21.89
CA VAL A 11 -45.71 -12.67 22.12
C VAL A 11 -46.46 -12.32 20.82
N GLY A 12 -47.80 -12.40 20.87
CA GLY A 12 -48.67 -12.23 19.69
C GLY A 12 -49.31 -13.52 19.16
N GLN A 13 -48.92 -14.71 19.64
CA GLN A 13 -49.45 -16.02 19.22
C GLN A 13 -49.30 -16.33 17.71
N THR A 14 -48.38 -15.67 17.02
CA THR A 14 -48.24 -15.81 15.55
C THR A 14 -47.01 -16.62 15.12
N ALA A 15 -46.03 -16.80 16.00
CA ALA A 15 -44.77 -17.50 15.70
C ALA A 15 -44.48 -18.63 16.70
N THR A 16 -43.94 -19.73 16.18
CA THR A 16 -43.46 -20.86 16.99
C THR A 16 -42.02 -20.62 17.46
N PHE A 17 -41.54 -21.44 18.41
CA PHE A 17 -40.14 -21.37 18.86
C PHE A 17 -39.15 -21.67 17.72
N ASP A 18 -39.52 -22.56 16.78
CA ASP A 18 -38.69 -22.90 15.62
C ASP A 18 -38.58 -21.71 14.66
N ASP A 19 -39.67 -20.95 14.44
CA ASP A 19 -39.67 -19.79 13.56
C ASP A 19 -38.76 -18.68 14.10
N TYR A 20 -38.83 -18.40 15.42
CA TYR A 20 -37.97 -17.40 16.05
C TYR A 20 -36.48 -17.79 16.00
N PHE A 21 -36.19 -19.07 16.22
CA PHE A 21 -34.81 -19.58 16.12
C PHE A 21 -34.30 -19.50 14.68
N ALA A 22 -35.12 -19.89 13.69
CA ALA A 22 -34.78 -19.78 12.29
C ALA A 22 -34.53 -18.32 11.88
N ASP A 23 -35.39 -17.39 12.30
CA ASP A 23 -35.24 -15.95 12.02
C ASP A 23 -33.94 -15.38 12.62
N THR A 24 -33.64 -15.73 13.87
CA THR A 24 -32.39 -15.31 14.53
C THR A 24 -31.14 -15.83 13.79
N VAL A 25 -31.17 -17.08 13.31
CA VAL A 25 -30.08 -17.66 12.52
C VAL A 25 -29.95 -16.97 11.16
N VAL A 26 -31.07 -16.66 10.51
CA VAL A 26 -31.10 -15.90 9.25
C VAL A 26 -30.54 -14.50 9.44
N GLU A 27 -30.93 -13.79 10.50
CA GLU A 27 -30.42 -12.46 10.83
C GLU A 27 -28.90 -12.48 11.06
N ALA A 28 -28.40 -13.48 11.80
CA ALA A 28 -26.97 -13.65 12.02
C ALA A 28 -26.22 -13.95 10.70
N GLY A 29 -26.79 -14.79 9.84
CA GLY A 29 -26.23 -15.09 8.53
C GLY A 29 -26.18 -13.87 7.61
N LEU A 30 -27.25 -13.08 7.57
CA LEU A 30 -27.33 -11.85 6.78
C LEU A 30 -26.30 -10.82 7.26
N LYS A 31 -26.22 -10.59 8.57
CA LYS A 31 -25.21 -9.69 9.17
C LYS A 31 -23.79 -10.14 8.85
N GLY A 32 -23.54 -11.45 8.88
CA GLY A 32 -22.24 -12.02 8.48
C GLY A 32 -21.92 -11.74 7.02
N GLN A 33 -22.89 -11.92 6.12
CA GLN A 33 -22.71 -11.65 4.69
C GLN A 33 -22.49 -10.16 4.41
N GLU A 34 -23.24 -9.27 5.07
CA GLU A 34 -23.04 -7.82 4.97
C GLU A 34 -21.66 -7.40 5.46
N ALA A 35 -21.21 -7.94 6.60
CA ALA A 35 -19.88 -7.67 7.13
C ALA A 35 -18.76 -8.15 6.20
N GLU A 36 -18.90 -9.33 5.59
CA GLU A 36 -17.95 -9.86 4.62
C GLU A 36 -17.87 -8.96 3.37
N LEU A 37 -19.02 -8.52 2.85
CA LEU A 37 -19.08 -7.62 1.69
C LEU A 37 -18.46 -6.25 2.01
N ALA A 38 -18.78 -5.68 3.18
CA ALA A 38 -18.19 -4.43 3.63
C ALA A 38 -16.68 -4.55 3.79
N TRP A 39 -16.19 -5.64 4.38
CA TRP A 39 -14.76 -5.91 4.53
C TRP A 39 -14.05 -6.02 3.19
N HIS A 40 -14.63 -6.73 2.22
CA HIS A 40 -14.08 -6.82 0.87
C HIS A 40 -13.99 -5.45 0.18
N THR A 41 -15.04 -4.62 0.34
CA THR A 41 -15.09 -3.29 -0.25
C THR A 41 -14.02 -2.38 0.35
N GLU A 42 -13.93 -2.32 1.69
CA GLU A 42 -12.91 -1.54 2.40
C GLU A 42 -11.49 -2.01 2.07
N ARG A 43 -11.28 -3.32 1.94
CA ARG A 43 -9.99 -3.87 1.53
C ARG A 43 -9.59 -3.41 0.13
N GLN A 44 -10.55 -3.36 -0.80
CA GLN A 44 -10.30 -2.88 -2.15
C GLN A 44 -9.97 -1.39 -2.17
N ILE A 45 -10.75 -0.57 -1.45
CA ILE A 45 -10.48 0.87 -1.31
C ILE A 45 -9.10 1.12 -0.71
N MET A 46 -8.74 0.39 0.35
CA MET A 46 -7.41 0.50 0.97
C MET A 46 -6.29 0.11 0.00
N LYS A 47 -6.50 -0.89 -0.86
CA LYS A 47 -5.55 -1.25 -1.91
C LYS A 47 -5.40 -0.11 -2.91
N ASP A 48 -6.50 0.42 -3.43
CA ASP A 48 -6.48 1.50 -4.42
C ASP A 48 -5.80 2.76 -3.86
N LEU A 49 -6.04 3.09 -2.59
CA LEU A 49 -5.38 4.20 -1.90
C LEU A 49 -3.87 3.96 -1.72
N ARG A 50 -3.45 2.73 -1.44
CA ARG A 50 -2.03 2.37 -1.37
C ARG A 50 -1.37 2.46 -2.73
N ASP A 51 -2.02 1.93 -3.77
CA ASP A 51 -1.51 1.98 -5.14
C ASP A 51 -1.41 3.45 -5.62
N LEU A 52 -2.39 4.30 -5.28
CA LEU A 52 -2.34 5.74 -5.56
C LEU A 52 -1.19 6.42 -4.82
N ARG A 53 -1.04 6.15 -3.51
CA ARG A 53 0.08 6.66 -2.72
C ARG A 53 1.42 6.24 -3.33
N ASP A 54 1.55 4.98 -3.72
CA ASP A 54 2.78 4.45 -4.31
C ASP A 54 3.00 4.98 -5.74
N SER A 55 1.97 5.40 -6.46
CA SER A 55 2.15 6.09 -7.75
C SER A 55 2.68 7.53 -7.60
N ILE A 56 2.32 8.23 -6.52
CA ILE A 56 2.72 9.63 -6.28
C ILE A 56 4.05 9.68 -5.52
N SER A 57 4.19 8.83 -4.51
CA SER A 57 5.32 8.82 -3.56
C SER A 57 6.23 7.63 -3.73
N GLY A 58 5.92 6.70 -4.65
CA GLY A 58 6.81 5.60 -4.97
C GLY A 58 8.03 6.10 -5.71
N VAL A 59 9.17 5.60 -5.29
CA VAL A 59 10.45 5.89 -5.90
C VAL A 59 10.85 4.67 -6.71
N ASN A 60 11.14 4.86 -7.99
CA ASN A 60 11.66 3.77 -8.81
C ASN A 60 13.16 3.60 -8.53
N ILE A 61 13.51 2.52 -7.82
CA ILE A 61 14.89 2.24 -7.42
C ILE A 61 15.82 2.15 -8.64
N ASP A 62 15.34 1.68 -9.78
CA ASP A 62 16.13 1.57 -11.00
C ASP A 62 16.44 2.96 -11.59
N GLU A 63 15.48 3.88 -11.51
CA GLU A 63 15.66 5.26 -11.97
C GLU A 63 16.57 6.05 -11.03
N GLU A 64 16.41 5.88 -9.72
CA GLU A 64 17.34 6.45 -8.73
C GLU A 64 18.75 5.88 -8.86
N LEU A 65 18.89 4.57 -9.13
CA LEU A 65 20.19 3.95 -9.38
C LEU A 65 20.81 4.49 -10.67
N ALA A 66 20.04 4.66 -11.74
CA ALA A 66 20.51 5.27 -12.98
C ALA A 66 20.96 6.72 -12.75
N GLN A 67 20.21 7.52 -11.98
CA GLN A 67 20.61 8.86 -11.58
C GLN A 67 21.89 8.85 -10.73
N MET A 68 21.99 7.92 -9.77
CA MET A 68 23.20 7.75 -8.95
C MET A 68 24.42 7.43 -9.82
N ILE A 69 24.31 6.48 -10.73
CA ILE A 69 25.39 6.11 -11.67
C ILE A 69 25.78 7.31 -12.54
N LYS A 70 24.79 8.08 -13.04
CA LYS A 70 25.03 9.32 -13.80
C LYS A 70 25.81 10.35 -12.97
N PHE A 71 25.42 10.59 -11.73
CA PHE A 71 26.14 11.50 -10.84
C PHE A 71 27.56 10.99 -10.50
N GLN A 72 27.74 9.69 -10.30
CA GLN A 72 29.06 9.10 -10.10
C GLN A 72 29.98 9.27 -11.32
N HIS A 73 29.45 9.07 -12.53
CA HIS A 73 30.22 9.33 -13.76
C HIS A 73 30.57 10.81 -13.91
N GLY A 74 29.62 11.72 -13.64
CA GLY A 74 29.86 13.15 -13.64
C GLY A 74 30.94 13.57 -12.64
N TYR A 75 30.91 13.01 -11.42
CA TYR A 75 31.93 13.24 -10.40
C TYR A 75 33.32 12.76 -10.85
N ASN A 76 33.41 11.54 -11.39
CA ASN A 76 34.67 11.01 -11.92
C ASN A 76 35.22 11.87 -13.08
N ALA A 77 34.35 12.38 -13.95
CA ALA A 77 34.74 13.29 -15.03
C ALA A 77 35.25 14.63 -14.48
N ALA A 78 34.56 15.21 -13.49
CA ALA A 78 34.98 16.44 -12.84
C ALA A 78 36.32 16.27 -12.10
N ALA A 79 36.55 15.13 -11.45
CA ALA A 79 37.82 14.82 -10.79
C ALA A 79 38.98 14.75 -11.81
N ARG A 80 38.76 14.10 -12.96
CA ARG A 80 39.75 14.09 -14.06
C ARG A 80 40.02 15.48 -14.60
N TYR A 81 38.97 16.28 -14.79
CA TYR A 81 39.11 17.67 -15.21
C TYR A 81 39.94 18.50 -14.22
N MET A 82 39.66 18.38 -12.91
CA MET A 82 40.47 19.02 -11.87
C MET A 82 41.93 18.59 -11.92
N SER A 83 42.20 17.29 -12.13
CA SER A 83 43.57 16.80 -12.31
C SER A 83 44.25 17.48 -13.50
N THR A 84 43.57 17.57 -14.64
CA THR A 84 44.14 18.24 -15.82
C THR A 84 44.36 19.74 -15.60
N VAL A 85 43.49 20.40 -14.84
CA VAL A 85 43.69 21.81 -14.46
C VAL A 85 44.88 21.96 -13.53
N ASN A 86 45.06 21.06 -12.57
CA ASN A 86 46.22 21.06 -11.69
C ASN A 86 47.52 20.89 -12.50
N ASP A 87 47.53 19.95 -13.46
CA ASP A 87 48.69 19.74 -14.34
C ASP A 87 49.01 20.99 -15.18
N MET A 88 47.98 21.70 -15.68
CA MET A 88 48.17 22.96 -16.40
C MET A 88 48.73 24.06 -15.50
N LEU A 89 48.23 24.20 -14.27
CA LEU A 89 48.73 25.16 -13.29
C LEU A 89 50.18 24.86 -12.91
N ASP A 90 50.52 23.58 -12.70
CA ASP A 90 51.88 23.14 -12.41
C ASP A 90 52.84 23.49 -13.56
N VAL A 91 52.40 23.33 -14.82
CA VAL A 91 53.21 23.74 -15.98
C VAL A 91 53.40 25.25 -16.03
N LEU A 92 52.35 26.04 -15.79
CA LEU A 92 52.45 27.51 -15.79
C LEU A 92 53.38 28.01 -14.68
N ILE A 93 53.25 27.47 -13.47
CA ILE A 93 54.05 27.87 -12.30
C ILE A 93 55.51 27.43 -12.46
N ASN A 94 55.77 26.17 -12.85
CA ASN A 94 57.13 25.64 -12.90
C ASN A 94 57.92 26.01 -14.17
N ARG A 95 57.25 26.35 -15.30
CA ARG A 95 57.96 26.76 -16.54
C ARG A 95 58.07 28.27 -16.76
N LEU A 96 57.21 29.10 -16.16
CA LEU A 96 57.31 30.57 -16.26
C LEU A 96 57.96 31.22 -15.03
N GLY A 97 58.15 30.48 -13.94
CA GLY A 97 58.72 30.96 -12.68
C GLY A 97 60.25 30.97 -12.57
N VAL A 98 60.98 30.99 -13.70
CA VAL A 98 62.44 31.23 -13.75
C VAL A 98 62.73 32.39 -14.67
#